data_AF-A0A945W0E7-F1
#
_entry.id   AF-A0A945W0E7-F1
#
_cell.length_a   1.000
_cell.length_b   1.000
_cell.length_c   1.000
_cell.angle_alpha   90.00
_cell.angle_beta   90.00
_cell.angle_gamma   90.00
#
_symmetry.space_group_name_H-M   'P 1'
#
loop_
_entity.id
_entity.type
_entity.pdbx_description
1 polymer ?
#
loop_
_entity_poly.entity_id
_entity_poly.type
_entity_poly.pdbx_seq_one_letter_code
_entity_poly.pdbx_strand_id
1 'polypeptide(L)'
;LVYSDNNLSSDPLFTDPENNEYNLQFNSPCIDSGDPDLDDDGITWENDPDDQDPDGTRMDIGVFYYHQPCPGYIIGDINWDAIVDILDIVILVECIIGPCPEPTVCMLLTMDINEDASVDILDVISMVSLIIES
;
A
#
# COMPACT_ATOMS: atom_id res chain seq x y z
N LEU A 1 -20.99 -23.51 17.15
CA LEU A 1 -19.84 -22.77 16.57
C LEU A 1 -19.66 -23.33 15.17
N VAL A 2 -20.20 -22.62 14.18
CA VAL A 2 -20.02 -22.99 12.78
C VAL A 2 -18.62 -22.52 12.42
N TYR A 3 -17.72 -23.45 12.13
CA TYR A 3 -16.49 -23.15 11.42
C TYR A 3 -16.93 -22.73 10.01
N SER A 4 -17.06 -21.43 9.76
CA SER A 4 -17.06 -20.92 8.39
C SER A 4 -15.60 -20.74 7.97
N ASP A 5 -15.35 -20.86 6.67
CA ASP A 5 -14.02 -20.71 6.05
C ASP A 5 -13.48 -19.25 6.10
N ASN A 6 -14.10 -18.37 6.89
CA ASN A 6 -13.74 -16.96 7.07
C ASN A 6 -12.92 -16.70 8.35
N ASN A 7 -12.43 -17.74 9.02
CA ASN A 7 -11.59 -17.56 10.20
C ASN A 7 -10.13 -17.44 9.77
N LEU A 8 -9.45 -16.36 10.15
CA LEU A 8 -8.00 -16.21 9.97
C LEU A 8 -7.27 -17.22 10.86
N SER A 9 -7.03 -18.42 10.32
CA SER A 9 -6.22 -19.45 10.96
C SER A 9 -4.71 -19.24 10.79
N SER A 10 -4.33 -18.18 10.09
CA SER A 10 -2.94 -17.84 9.79
C SER A 10 -2.26 -17.18 10.99
N ASP A 11 -0.95 -17.34 11.08
CA ASP A 11 -0.13 -16.65 12.09
C ASP A 11 -0.23 -15.12 11.90
N PRO A 12 -0.62 -14.33 12.91
CA PRO A 12 -0.67 -12.88 12.82
C PRO A 12 0.67 -12.19 12.61
N LEU A 13 1.80 -12.90 12.77
CA LEU A 13 3.15 -12.34 12.60
C LEU A 13 3.39 -11.09 13.46
N PHE A 14 3.22 -11.21 14.78
CA PHE A 14 3.62 -10.15 15.72
C PHE A 14 5.14 -9.98 15.76
N THR A 15 5.61 -8.77 16.06
CA THR A 15 7.06 -8.46 16.17
C THR A 15 7.75 -9.23 17.29
N ASP A 16 7.23 -9.18 18.53
CA ASP A 16 7.76 -9.91 19.67
C ASP A 16 6.68 -10.15 20.74
N PRO A 17 5.82 -11.17 20.54
CA PRO A 17 4.74 -11.46 21.48
C PRO A 17 5.24 -11.96 22.85
N GLU A 18 6.45 -12.53 22.94
CA GLU A 18 7.01 -12.99 24.22
C GLU A 18 7.36 -11.81 25.14
N ASN A 19 7.66 -10.65 24.57
CA ASN A 19 7.94 -9.40 25.29
C ASN A 19 6.78 -8.39 25.26
N ASN A 20 5.57 -8.82 24.85
CA ASN A 20 4.36 -7.99 24.70
C ASN A 20 4.42 -6.92 23.59
N GLU A 21 5.23 -7.11 22.55
CA GLU A 21 5.22 -6.28 21.36
C GLU A 21 4.31 -6.88 20.28
N TYR A 22 3.02 -6.54 20.36
CA TYR A 22 1.96 -7.05 19.47
C TYR A 22 1.73 -6.18 18.23
N ASN A 23 2.74 -5.41 17.79
CA ASN A 23 2.69 -4.74 16.49
C ASN A 23 2.76 -5.81 15.38
N LEU A 24 2.02 -5.61 14.30
CA LEU A 24 2.06 -6.48 13.13
C LEU A 24 3.36 -6.24 12.34
N GLN A 25 3.91 -7.31 11.76
CA GLN A 25 4.95 -7.21 10.74
C GLN A 25 4.33 -6.82 9.38
N PHE A 26 5.11 -6.20 8.50
CA PHE A 26 4.64 -5.68 7.20
C PHE A 26 3.98 -6.71 6.27
N ASN A 27 4.30 -8.00 6.46
CA ASN A 27 3.76 -9.12 5.69
C ASN A 27 2.70 -9.92 6.47
N SER A 28 2.16 -9.35 7.54
CA SER A 28 1.12 -9.98 8.36
C SER A 28 -0.15 -10.21 7.54
N PRO A 29 -0.75 -11.41 7.60
CA PRO A 29 -2.04 -11.68 6.99
C PRO A 29 -3.21 -11.02 7.73
N CYS A 30 -2.94 -10.30 8.82
CA CYS A 30 -3.94 -9.58 9.59
C CYS A 30 -4.06 -8.11 9.18
N ILE A 31 -3.15 -7.59 8.34
CA ILE A 31 -3.25 -6.26 7.77
C ILE A 31 -4.44 -6.21 6.80
N ASP A 32 -5.22 -5.13 6.83
CA ASP A 32 -6.39 -4.87 5.97
C ASP A 32 -7.42 -6.01 5.94
N SER A 33 -7.54 -6.75 7.04
CA SER A 33 -8.28 -8.01 7.10
C SER A 33 -9.50 -7.98 8.02
N GLY A 34 -9.77 -6.86 8.68
CA GLY A 34 -10.92 -6.60 9.56
C GLY A 34 -12.26 -6.73 8.85
N ASP A 35 -13.37 -6.59 9.57
CA ASP A 35 -14.69 -6.58 8.92
C ASP A 35 -14.74 -5.43 7.89
N PRO A 36 -15.12 -5.67 6.61
CA PRO A 36 -15.18 -4.59 5.62
C PRO A 36 -16.35 -3.62 5.83
N ASP A 37 -17.31 -3.96 6.71
CA ASP A 37 -18.48 -3.18 7.11
C ASP A 37 -18.75 -3.50 8.60
N LEU A 38 -18.04 -2.82 9.51
CA LEU A 38 -17.98 -3.18 10.93
C LEU A 38 -19.29 -2.95 11.67
N ASP A 39 -20.05 -1.94 11.26
CA ASP A 39 -21.30 -1.56 11.91
C ASP A 39 -22.57 -2.02 11.18
N ASP A 40 -22.41 -2.73 10.04
CA ASP A 40 -23.47 -3.37 9.23
C ASP A 40 -24.47 -2.34 8.69
N ASP A 41 -23.99 -1.17 8.29
CA ASP A 41 -24.78 -0.08 7.71
C ASP A 41 -24.90 -0.17 6.17
N GLY A 42 -24.09 -1.03 5.55
CA GLY A 42 -24.08 -1.32 4.12
C GLY A 42 -23.16 -0.44 3.29
N ILE A 43 -22.37 0.43 3.92
CA ILE A 43 -21.22 1.12 3.34
C ILE A 43 -19.97 0.32 3.72
N THR A 44 -19.04 0.18 2.79
CA THR A 44 -17.79 -0.56 3.05
C THR A 44 -16.63 0.40 3.26
N TRP A 45 -15.58 -0.09 3.92
CA TRP A 45 -14.36 0.64 4.27
C TRP A 45 -13.78 1.52 3.16
N GLU A 46 -13.96 1.21 1.87
CA GLU A 46 -13.45 2.07 0.79
C GLU A 46 -14.05 3.48 0.81
N ASN A 47 -15.26 3.63 1.38
CA ASN A 47 -15.99 4.90 1.44
C ASN A 47 -16.53 5.23 2.83
N ASP A 48 -16.22 4.42 3.85
CA ASP A 48 -16.60 4.70 5.23
C ASP A 48 -15.41 4.90 6.18
N PRO A 49 -15.17 6.13 6.67
CA PRO A 49 -14.08 6.39 7.60
C PRO A 49 -14.18 5.71 8.97
N ASP A 50 -15.35 5.22 9.40
CA ASP A 50 -15.46 4.49 10.67
C ASP A 50 -15.19 2.98 10.56
N ASP A 51 -15.10 2.47 9.33
CA ASP A 51 -14.60 1.13 8.97
C ASP A 51 -13.10 1.10 8.64
N GLN A 52 -12.42 2.23 8.81
CA GLN A 52 -11.01 2.41 8.48
C GLN A 52 -10.12 2.52 9.71
N ASP A 53 -8.86 2.14 9.54
CA ASP A 53 -7.79 2.54 10.44
C ASP A 53 -7.43 4.03 10.26
N PRO A 54 -6.68 4.64 11.20
CA PRO A 54 -6.32 6.06 11.13
C PRO A 54 -5.52 6.50 9.88
N ASP A 55 -4.96 5.55 9.12
CA ASP A 55 -4.29 5.79 7.84
C ASP A 55 -5.22 5.66 6.62
N GLY A 56 -6.51 5.36 6.84
CA GLY A 56 -7.54 5.27 5.81
C GLY A 56 -7.61 3.91 5.12
N THR A 57 -6.92 2.89 5.62
CA THR A 57 -7.01 1.53 5.08
C THR A 57 -8.10 0.76 5.81
N ARG A 58 -8.46 -0.42 5.29
CA ARG A 58 -9.40 -1.30 5.98
C ARG A 58 -8.82 -1.66 7.34
N MET A 59 -9.66 -1.73 8.37
CA MET A 59 -9.16 -2.08 9.70
C MET A 59 -8.31 -3.36 9.72
N ASP A 60 -7.22 -3.30 10.47
CA ASP A 60 -6.37 -4.43 10.78
C ASP A 60 -6.96 -5.32 11.87
N ILE A 61 -6.58 -6.59 11.84
CA ILE A 61 -6.90 -7.55 12.91
C ILE A 61 -5.72 -7.62 13.87
N GLY A 62 -5.67 -6.70 14.82
CA GLY A 62 -4.57 -6.59 15.76
C GLY A 62 -4.92 -5.76 17.00
N VAL A 63 -3.97 -5.66 17.92
CA VAL A 63 -4.06 -4.72 19.07
C VAL A 63 -3.79 -3.29 18.60
N PHE A 64 -2.92 -3.15 17.60
CA PHE A 64 -2.52 -1.90 16.98
C PHE A 64 -2.64 -2.04 15.47
N TYR A 65 -3.05 -0.96 14.80
CA TYR A 65 -2.98 -0.87 13.36
C TYR A 65 -1.53 -0.76 12.89
N TYR A 66 -1.27 -1.29 11.70
CA TYR A 66 -0.04 -1.20 10.98
C TYR A 66 -0.13 0.00 10.03
N HIS A 67 0.59 1.08 10.37
CA HIS A 67 0.57 2.27 9.55
C HIS A 67 1.16 2.01 8.15
N GLN A 68 0.30 2.05 7.15
CA GLN A 68 0.68 2.00 5.74
C GLN A 68 0.98 3.44 5.28
N PRO A 69 2.24 3.78 4.95
CA PRO A 69 2.60 5.15 4.62
C PRO A 69 1.95 5.65 3.32
N CYS A 70 1.56 4.71 2.44
CA CYS A 70 1.12 4.96 1.08
C CYS A 70 -0.07 4.05 0.75
N PRO A 71 -1.21 4.19 1.42
CA PRO A 71 -2.34 3.31 1.21
C PRO A 71 -2.92 3.53 -0.19
N GLY A 72 -3.12 2.44 -0.94
CA GLY A 72 -3.73 2.48 -2.27
C GLY A 72 -2.89 3.13 -3.39
N TYR A 73 -1.58 3.30 -3.20
CA TYR A 73 -0.71 3.79 -4.28
C TYR A 73 -0.67 2.84 -5.48
N ILE A 74 -0.46 3.39 -6.67
CA ILE A 74 -0.31 2.63 -7.91
C ILE A 74 1.15 2.75 -8.36
N ILE A 75 1.82 1.62 -8.57
CA ILE A 75 3.17 1.60 -9.12
C ILE A 75 3.16 2.32 -10.48
N GLY A 76 4.05 3.30 -10.64
CA GLY A 76 4.13 4.14 -11.84
C GLY A 76 3.20 5.35 -11.89
N ASP A 77 2.23 5.51 -10.98
CA ASP A 77 1.45 6.75 -10.89
C ASP A 77 2.20 7.76 -10.01
N ILE A 78 3.01 8.61 -10.65
CA ILE A 78 3.94 9.51 -9.95
C ILE A 78 3.28 10.87 -9.72
N ASN A 79 2.31 11.24 -10.54
CA ASN A 79 1.59 12.52 -10.42
C ASN A 79 0.31 12.42 -9.55
N TRP A 80 -0.08 11.20 -9.15
CA TRP A 80 -1.22 10.88 -8.29
C TRP A 80 -2.59 11.24 -8.88
N ASP A 81 -2.76 11.06 -10.18
CA ASP A 81 -4.06 11.20 -10.86
C ASP A 81 -4.79 9.87 -11.08
N ALA A 82 -4.25 8.77 -10.53
CA ALA A 82 -4.73 7.40 -10.67
C ALA A 82 -4.62 6.81 -12.09
N ILE A 83 -3.83 7.43 -12.97
CA ILE A 83 -3.56 6.97 -14.33
C ILE A 83 -2.04 6.84 -14.50
N VAL A 84 -1.58 5.71 -15.04
CA VAL A 84 -0.17 5.55 -15.41
C VAL A 84 -0.02 5.91 -16.89
N ASP A 85 0.57 7.08 -17.18
CA ASP A 85 0.78 7.53 -18.55
C ASP A 85 2.13 8.25 -18.78
N ILE A 86 2.26 8.93 -19.93
CA ILE A 86 3.49 9.60 -20.33
C ILE A 86 3.84 10.78 -19.42
N LEU A 87 2.88 11.38 -18.73
CA LEU A 87 3.11 12.45 -17.77
C LEU A 87 3.91 11.94 -16.58
N ASP A 88 3.68 10.70 -16.14
CA ASP A 88 4.44 10.11 -15.05
C ASP A 88 5.89 9.79 -15.47
N ILE A 89 6.11 9.34 -16.71
CA ILE A 89 7.48 9.19 -17.28
C ILE A 89 8.22 10.52 -17.24
N VAL A 90 7.57 11.63 -17.56
CA VAL A 90 8.20 12.96 -17.53
C VAL A 90 8.70 13.28 -16.13
N ILE A 91 7.91 12.97 -15.09
CA ILE A 91 8.31 13.20 -13.69
C ILE A 91 9.41 12.24 -13.26
N LEU A 92 9.33 10.96 -13.64
CA LEU A 92 10.38 9.97 -13.36
C LEU A 92 11.74 10.43 -13.91
N VAL A 93 11.77 10.83 -15.19
CA VAL A 93 12.98 11.33 -15.85
C VAL A 93 13.49 12.61 -15.20
N GLU A 94 12.59 13.52 -14.78
CA GLU A 94 12.97 14.73 -14.05
C GLU A 94 13.67 14.39 -12.73
N CYS A 95 13.17 13.42 -11.96
CA CYS A 95 13.79 12.97 -10.71
C CYS A 95 15.09 12.19 -10.91
N ILE A 96 15.26 11.47 -12.02
CA ILE A 96 16.53 10.77 -12.33
C ILE A 96 17.64 11.77 -12.70
N ILE A 97 17.29 12.80 -13.48
CA ILE A 97 18.28 13.76 -14.03
C ILE A 97 18.50 14.94 -13.08
N GLY A 98 17.51 15.29 -12.25
CA GLY A 98 17.47 16.49 -11.44
C GLY A 98 16.94 16.27 -10.02
N PRO A 99 16.70 17.36 -9.27
CA PRO A 99 16.09 17.24 -7.94
C PRO A 99 14.64 16.79 -8.09
N CYS A 100 14.33 15.63 -7.51
CA CYS A 100 12.95 15.19 -7.41
C CYS A 100 12.15 16.18 -6.55
N PRO A 101 11.01 16.69 -7.02
CA PRO A 101 10.19 17.62 -6.23
C PRO A 101 9.67 16.90 -4.98
N GLU A 102 10.19 17.31 -3.81
CA GLU A 102 9.79 16.82 -2.47
C GLU A 102 9.63 15.29 -2.38
N PRO A 103 10.73 14.51 -2.32
CA PRO A 103 10.64 13.05 -2.28
C PRO A 103 9.90 12.60 -1.02
N THR A 104 8.64 12.22 -1.20
CA THR A 104 7.88 11.48 -0.18
C THR A 104 8.26 10.01 -0.25
N VAL A 105 8.05 9.27 0.85
CA VAL A 105 8.22 7.81 0.85
C VAL A 105 7.38 7.17 -0.26
N CYS A 106 6.17 7.68 -0.49
CA CYS A 106 5.27 7.18 -1.53
C CYS A 106 5.77 7.44 -2.93
N MET A 107 6.31 8.64 -3.17
CA MET A 107 6.87 8.99 -4.47
C MET A 107 8.02 8.04 -4.84
N LEU A 108 8.92 7.75 -3.90
CA LEU A 108 10.04 6.83 -4.17
C LEU A 108 9.58 5.40 -4.44
N LEU A 109 8.53 4.92 -3.76
CA LEU A 109 7.93 3.60 -4.03
C LEU A 109 7.24 3.54 -5.40
N THR A 110 6.54 4.59 -5.82
CA THR A 110 5.90 4.66 -7.14
C THR A 110 6.90 4.72 -8.30
N MET A 111 8.14 5.12 -8.01
CA MET A 111 9.20 5.35 -8.99
C MET A 111 10.15 4.17 -9.19
N ASP A 112 10.28 3.30 -8.19
CA ASP A 112 11.06 2.05 -8.26
C ASP A 112 10.17 0.94 -8.83
N ILE A 113 10.04 0.95 -10.15
CA ILE A 113 9.04 0.16 -10.89
C ILE A 113 9.52 -1.28 -11.07
N ASN A 114 10.83 -1.50 -11.05
CA ASN A 114 11.41 -2.84 -11.10
C ASN A 114 11.72 -3.44 -9.70
N GLU A 115 11.41 -2.70 -8.63
CA GLU A 115 11.60 -3.07 -7.22
C GLU A 115 13.06 -3.44 -6.88
N ASP A 116 14.04 -2.78 -7.50
CA ASP A 116 15.46 -3.02 -7.25
C ASP A 116 16.09 -2.10 -6.20
N ALA A 117 15.27 -1.26 -5.56
CA ALA A 117 15.62 -0.24 -4.57
C ALA A 117 16.44 0.94 -5.12
N SER A 118 16.60 1.03 -6.44
CA SER A 118 17.22 2.17 -7.12
C SER A 118 16.19 2.83 -8.03
N VAL A 119 16.20 4.15 -8.09
CA VAL A 119 15.43 4.90 -9.07
C VAL A 119 16.37 5.35 -10.18
N ASP A 120 16.32 4.67 -11.33
CA ASP A 120 17.17 4.92 -12.48
C ASP A 120 16.49 4.68 -13.85
N ILE A 121 17.28 4.60 -14.91
CA ILE A 121 16.76 4.44 -16.27
C ILE A 121 16.04 3.10 -16.49
N LEU A 122 16.31 2.08 -15.68
CA LEU A 122 15.63 0.80 -15.72
C LEU A 122 14.17 0.92 -15.29
N ASP A 123 13.84 1.85 -14.39
CA ASP A 123 12.45 2.16 -14.03
C ASP A 123 11.71 2.79 -15.18
N VAL A 124 12.34 3.70 -15.92
CA VAL A 124 11.74 4.30 -17.12
C VAL A 124 11.41 3.23 -18.17
N ILE A 125 12.31 2.25 -18.35
CA ILE A 125 12.05 1.14 -19.28
C ILE A 125 10.87 0.28 -18.80
N SER A 126 10.81 0.01 -17.50
CA SER A 126 9.72 -0.76 -16.89
C SER A 126 8.39 -0.01 -16.98
N MET A 127 8.41 1.30 -16.80
CA MET A 127 7.26 2.19 -16.96
C MET A 127 6.69 2.21 -18.37
N VAL A 128 7.57 2.35 -19.36
CA VAL A 128 7.17 2.30 -20.78
C VAL A 128 6.51 0.95 -21.09
N SER A 129 7.00 -0.14 -20.48
CA SER A 129 6.41 -1.47 -20.63
C SER A 129 5.00 -1.53 -20.03
N LEU A 130 4.81 -1.00 -18.82
CA LEU A 130 3.48 -0.89 -18.18
C LEU A 130 2.48 -0.12 -19.04
N ILE A 131 2.86 1.03 -19.59
CA ILE A 131 1.97 1.88 -20.40
C ILE A 131 1.59 1.20 -21.73
N ILE A 132 2.52 0.49 -22.37
CA ILE A 132 2.26 -0.15 -23.67
C ILE A 132 1.42 -1.43 -23.52
N GLU A 133 1.50 -2.10 -22.36
CA GLU A 133 0.74 -3.31 -22.06
C GLU A 133 -0.67 -3.04 -21.51
N SER A 134 -0.97 -1.77 -21.16
CA SER A 134 -2.28 -1.31 -20.65
C SER A 134 -3.40 -1.23 -21.70
#